data_AF-A0A1Y0C1V4-F1
#
_entry.id   AF-A0A1Y0C1V4-F1
#
_cell.length_a   1.000
_cell.length_b   1.000
_cell.length_c   1.000
_cell.angle_alpha   90.00
_cell.angle_beta   90.00
_cell.angle_gamma   90.00
#
_symmetry.space_group_name_H-M   'P 1'
#
loop_
_entity.id
_entity.type
_entity.pdbx_description
1 polymer ?
#
loop_
_entity_poly.entity_id
_entity_poly.type
_entity_poly.pdbx_seq_one_letter_code
_entity_poly.pdbx_strand_id
1 'polypeptide(L)'
;MSGPFKVGDTVIVEASYNESRYGKKFWEDTVAKVGRRYVYLHGDGRTAYNAQTGVQKTKYPGSARKIWTPEAWQQKERRGEVVGAIKSHGIRPDGYGDFKQSTDVLQRILEVLEEK
;
A
#
# COMPACT_ATOMS: atom_id res chain seq x y z
N MET A 1 16.49 -14.74 -3.53
CA MET A 1 16.13 -13.38 -3.08
C MET A 1 15.21 -13.49 -1.87
N SER A 2 15.66 -12.99 -0.71
CA SER A 2 14.79 -12.76 0.45
C SER A 2 13.82 -11.63 0.14
N GLY A 3 12.56 -11.74 0.56
CA GLY A 3 11.58 -10.65 0.43
C GLY A 3 11.92 -9.45 1.32
N PRO A 4 11.15 -8.34 1.22
CA PRO A 4 11.39 -7.12 2.01
C PRO A 4 11.10 -7.25 3.51
N PHE A 5 10.51 -8.35 3.96
CA PHE A 5 10.09 -8.55 5.35
C PHE A 5 11.01 -9.51 6.12
N LYS A 6 11.27 -9.22 7.39
CA LYS A 6 12.00 -10.05 8.35
C LYS A 6 11.19 -10.26 9.62
N VAL A 7 11.50 -11.34 10.35
CA VAL A 7 10.86 -11.60 11.65
C VAL A 7 11.23 -10.49 12.64
N GLY A 8 10.23 -9.97 13.34
CA GLY A 8 10.38 -8.84 14.27
C GLY A 8 10.16 -7.46 13.64
N ASP A 9 10.03 -7.36 12.30
CA ASP A 9 9.74 -6.07 11.66
C ASP A 9 8.33 -5.59 12.00
N THR A 10 8.20 -4.30 12.27
CA THR A 10 6.90 -3.61 12.26
C THR A 10 6.46 -3.40 10.80
N VAL A 11 5.21 -3.73 10.51
CA VAL A 11 4.58 -3.50 9.20
C VAL A 11 3.29 -2.72 9.37
N ILE A 12 2.92 -1.98 8.32
CA ILE A 12 1.60 -1.35 8.22
C ILE A 12 0.67 -2.31 7.49
N VAL A 13 -0.41 -2.71 8.16
CA VAL A 13 -1.49 -3.48 7.55
C VAL A 13 -2.53 -2.51 7.02
N GLU A 14 -2.68 -2.47 5.71
CA GLU A 14 -3.77 -1.78 5.03
C GLU A 14 -5.02 -2.67 5.02
N ALA A 15 -6.11 -2.12 5.53
CA ALA A 15 -7.41 -2.77 5.52
C ALA A 15 -7.85 -3.08 4.10
N SER A 16 -8.58 -4.18 3.92
CA SER A 16 -9.22 -4.44 2.63
C SER A 16 -10.28 -3.39 2.32
N TYR A 17 -10.71 -3.29 1.06
CA TYR A 17 -11.76 -2.36 0.65
C TYR A 17 -13.02 -2.50 1.52
N ASN A 18 -13.47 -3.74 1.75
CA ASN A 18 -14.66 -4.02 2.56
C ASN A 18 -14.50 -3.61 4.03
N GLU A 19 -13.31 -3.79 4.61
CA GLU A 19 -13.02 -3.41 6.00
C GLU A 19 -12.89 -1.89 6.17
N SER A 20 -12.24 -1.24 5.20
CA SER A 20 -12.02 0.21 5.22
C SER A 20 -13.32 1.02 5.15
N ARG A 21 -14.40 0.42 4.64
CA ARG A 21 -15.71 1.07 4.50
C ARG A 21 -16.42 1.29 5.84
N TYR A 22 -16.10 0.49 6.86
CA TYR A 22 -16.84 0.46 8.13
C TYR A 22 -15.95 0.51 9.37
N GLY A 23 -14.63 0.66 9.22
CA GLY A 23 -13.71 0.59 10.36
C GLY A 23 -12.34 1.21 10.11
N LYS A 24 -11.31 0.64 10.75
CA LYS A 24 -9.92 1.10 10.62
C LYS A 24 -9.43 0.97 9.19
N LYS A 25 -8.72 2.00 8.70
CA LYS A 25 -8.12 2.01 7.35
C LYS A 25 -6.76 1.32 7.30
N PHE A 26 -6.01 1.41 8.39
CA PHE A 26 -4.74 0.74 8.57
C PHE A 26 -4.40 0.60 10.07
N TRP A 27 -3.44 -0.27 10.39
CA TRP A 27 -2.86 -0.42 11.72
C TRP A 27 -1.44 -1.01 11.63
N GLU A 28 -0.69 -0.92 12.73
CA GLU A 28 0.62 -1.56 12.83
C GLU A 28 0.49 -2.98 13.38
N ASP A 29 1.31 -3.90 12.86
CA ASP A 29 1.48 -5.25 13.39
C ASP A 29 2.96 -5.66 13.25
N THR A 30 3.34 -6.77 13.88
CA THR A 30 4.71 -7.29 13.86
C THR A 30 4.78 -8.59 13.07
N VAL A 31 5.82 -8.75 12.26
CA VAL A 31 6.08 -9.98 11.51
C VAL A 31 6.49 -11.10 12.47
N ALA A 32 5.63 -12.12 12.59
CA ALA A 32 5.87 -13.29 13.43
C ALA A 32 6.71 -14.36 12.72
N LYS A 33 6.51 -14.54 11.41
CA LYS A 33 7.18 -15.59 10.64
C LYS A 33 7.35 -15.19 9.17
N VAL A 34 8.53 -15.46 8.63
CA VAL A 34 8.82 -15.32 7.20
C VAL A 34 9.20 -16.68 6.63
N GLY A 35 8.41 -17.18 5.69
CA GLY A 35 8.72 -18.35 4.88
C GLY A 35 9.12 -17.96 3.46
N ARG A 36 9.46 -18.95 2.63
CA ARG A 36 9.91 -18.72 1.24
C ARG A 36 8.89 -17.95 0.39
N ARG A 37 7.59 -18.20 0.59
CA ARG A 37 6.50 -17.61 -0.21
C ARG A 37 5.60 -16.69 0.60
N TYR A 38 5.55 -16.86 1.91
CA TYR A 38 4.56 -16.20 2.75
C TYR A 38 5.15 -15.57 4.01
N VAL A 39 4.52 -14.50 4.46
CA VAL A 39 4.77 -13.80 5.71
C VAL A 39 3.50 -13.88 6.57
N TYR A 40 3.70 -13.99 7.88
CA TYR A 40 2.64 -14.10 8.88
C TYR A 40 2.89 -13.08 9.98
N LEU A 41 1.81 -12.48 10.50
CA LEU A 41 1.86 -11.44 11.53
C LEU A 41 1.42 -12.00 12.90
N HIS A 42 1.78 -11.32 13.98
CA HIS A 42 1.38 -11.71 15.34
C HIS A 42 -0.12 -11.51 15.57
N GLY A 43 -0.66 -10.34 15.21
CA GLY A 43 -2.06 -9.99 15.45
C GLY A 43 -3.05 -10.65 14.50
N ASP A 44 -2.60 -11.09 13.31
CA ASP A 44 -3.49 -11.59 12.26
C ASP A 44 -3.55 -13.13 12.14
N GLY A 45 -3.10 -13.83 13.18
CA GLY A 45 -3.25 -15.28 13.32
C GLY A 45 -2.61 -16.09 12.18
N ARG A 46 -3.41 -16.92 11.50
CA ARG A 46 -2.95 -17.81 10.40
C ARG A 46 -3.05 -17.17 9.02
N THR A 47 -3.34 -15.87 8.94
CA THR A 47 -3.42 -15.15 7.67
C THR A 47 -2.05 -15.12 6.99
N ALA A 48 -2.01 -15.57 5.73
CA ALA A 48 -0.79 -15.62 4.94
C ALA A 48 -0.75 -14.43 3.96
N TYR A 49 0.36 -13.70 3.97
CA TYR A 49 0.64 -12.62 3.03
C TYR A 49 1.74 -13.05 2.07
N ASN A 50 1.67 -12.67 0.81
CA ASN A 50 2.75 -12.94 -0.15
C ASN A 50 4.03 -12.24 0.32
N ALA A 51 5.12 -12.99 0.46
CA ALA A 51 6.38 -12.47 0.99
C ALA A 51 7.07 -11.41 0.13
N GLN A 52 6.70 -11.30 -1.15
CA GLN A 52 7.25 -10.29 -2.06
C GLN A 52 6.34 -9.08 -2.20
N THR A 53 5.02 -9.30 -2.32
CA THR A 53 4.08 -8.23 -2.63
C THR A 53 3.32 -7.70 -1.43
N GLY A 54 3.37 -8.40 -0.29
CA GLY A 54 2.60 -8.09 0.91
C GLY A 54 1.10 -8.32 0.77
N VAL A 55 0.60 -8.84 -0.36
CA VAL A 55 -0.84 -9.03 -0.58
C VAL A 55 -1.32 -10.29 0.14
N GLN A 56 -2.42 -10.18 0.88
CA GLN A 56 -3.06 -11.29 1.56
C GLN A 56 -3.50 -12.37 0.58
N LYS A 57 -3.21 -13.64 0.90
CA LYS A 57 -3.74 -14.78 0.17
C LYS A 57 -5.20 -15.00 0.56
N THR A 58 -6.11 -14.63 -0.34
CA THR A 58 -7.55 -14.84 -0.17
C THR A 58 -8.19 -15.29 -1.49
N LYS A 59 -9.37 -15.93 -1.39
CA LYS A 59 -10.21 -16.28 -2.55
C LYS A 59 -11.00 -15.08 -3.09
N TYR A 60 -11.08 -13.99 -2.32
CA TYR A 60 -11.90 -12.82 -2.62
C TYR A 60 -11.01 -11.57 -2.73
N PRO A 61 -10.67 -11.13 -3.95
CA PRO A 61 -9.74 -10.02 -4.16
C PRO A 61 -10.15 -8.71 -3.45
N GLY A 62 -11.45 -8.39 -3.39
CA GLY A 62 -11.96 -7.19 -2.70
C GLY A 62 -11.84 -7.22 -1.17
N SER A 63 -11.51 -8.38 -0.60
CA SER A 63 -11.27 -8.57 0.82
C SER A 63 -9.79 -8.81 1.12
N ALA A 64 -8.89 -8.64 0.14
CA ALA A 64 -7.46 -8.79 0.35
C ALA A 64 -6.91 -7.57 1.08
N ARG A 65 -6.35 -7.79 2.27
CA ARG A 65 -5.48 -6.83 2.95
C ARG A 65 -4.11 -6.77 2.28
N LYS A 66 -3.35 -5.72 2.55
CA LYS A 66 -1.97 -5.60 2.11
C LYS A 66 -1.07 -5.14 3.25
N ILE A 67 0.09 -5.77 3.40
CA ILE A 67 1.12 -5.31 4.32
C ILE A 67 2.18 -4.51 3.58
N TRP A 68 2.70 -3.51 4.27
CA TRP A 68 3.71 -2.58 3.79
C TRP A 68 4.84 -2.48 4.80
N THR A 69 6.08 -2.32 4.34
CA THR A 69 7.12 -1.77 5.22
C THR A 69 6.79 -0.30 5.52
N PRO A 70 7.27 0.27 6.62
CA PRO A 70 7.04 1.68 6.93
C PRO A 70 7.47 2.61 5.79
N GLU A 71 8.60 2.35 5.13
CA GLU A 71 9.10 3.17 4.03
C GLU A 71 8.21 3.05 2.79
N ALA A 72 7.78 1.83 2.45
CA ALA A 72 6.88 1.60 1.32
C ALA A 72 5.50 2.23 1.55
N TRP A 73 5.05 2.25 2.81
CA TRP A 73 3.82 2.94 3.22
C TRP A 73 3.95 4.45 3.03
N GLN A 74 5.03 5.06 3.52
CA GLN A 74 5.29 6.50 3.35
C GLN A 74 5.34 6.89 1.86
N GLN A 75 5.98 6.07 1.01
CA GLN A 75 6.00 6.32 -0.44
C GLN A 75 4.62 6.26 -1.07
N LYS A 76 3.76 5.33 -0.61
CA LYS A 76 2.37 5.21 -1.06
C LYS A 76 1.54 6.41 -0.61
N GLU A 77 1.69 6.87 0.63
CA GLU A 77 1.01 8.06 1.14
C GLU A 77 1.42 9.31 0.37
N ARG A 78 2.73 9.56 0.23
CA ARG A 78 3.27 10.65 -0.59
C ARG A 78 2.70 10.61 -2.01
N ARG A 79 2.64 9.43 -2.64
CA ARG A 79 2.00 9.30 -3.95
C ARG A 79 0.53 9.71 -3.91
N GLY A 80 -0.22 9.25 -2.92
CA GLY A 80 -1.63 9.59 -2.74
C GLY A 80 -1.87 11.09 -2.62
N GLU A 81 -1.02 11.80 -1.88
CA GLU A 81 -1.05 13.26 -1.74
C GLU A 81 -0.80 13.96 -3.08
N VAL A 82 0.30 13.62 -3.77
CA VAL A 82 0.63 14.19 -5.08
C VAL A 82 -0.48 13.94 -6.10
N VAL A 83 -1.00 12.72 -6.17
CA VAL A 83 -2.12 12.36 -7.05
C VAL A 83 -3.39 13.14 -6.70
N GLY A 84 -3.66 13.32 -5.39
CA GLY A 84 -4.79 14.10 -4.89
C GLY A 84 -4.71 15.56 -5.33
N ALA A 85 -3.52 16.17 -5.21
CA ALA A 85 -3.27 17.54 -5.64
C ALA A 85 -3.40 17.70 -7.16
N ILE A 86 -2.81 16.81 -7.98
CA ILE A 86 -3.00 16.87 -9.44
C ILE A 86 -4.49 16.78 -9.82
N LYS A 87 -5.27 15.95 -9.12
CA LYS A 87 -6.71 15.83 -9.34
C LYS A 87 -7.50 17.07 -8.95
N SER A 88 -7.06 17.85 -7.96
CA SER A 88 -7.71 19.12 -7.61
C SER A 88 -7.52 20.19 -8.68
N HIS A 89 -6.45 20.10 -9.49
CA HIS A 89 -6.27 20.90 -10.71
C HIS A 89 -7.10 20.39 -11.91
N GLY A 90 -8.00 19.43 -11.71
CA GLY A 90 -8.88 18.89 -12.76
C GLY A 90 -8.23 17.87 -13.67
N ILE A 91 -6.96 17.53 -13.45
CA ILE A 91 -6.23 16.54 -14.26
C ILE A 91 -6.52 15.14 -13.72
N ARG A 92 -6.98 14.25 -14.60
CA ARG A 92 -7.32 12.87 -14.26
C ARG A 92 -6.56 11.89 -15.14
N PRO A 93 -6.24 10.68 -14.64
CA PRO A 93 -5.72 9.63 -15.49
C PRO A 93 -6.76 9.23 -16.54
N ASP A 94 -6.29 8.88 -17.73
CA ASP A 94 -7.16 8.37 -18.78
C ASP A 94 -7.63 6.94 -18.44
N GLY A 95 -8.94 6.73 -18.42
CA GLY A 95 -9.59 5.47 -18.09
C GLY A 95 -9.71 5.14 -16.59
N TYR A 96 -9.92 3.86 -16.31
CA TYR A 96 -10.05 3.35 -14.94
C TYR A 96 -8.67 3.13 -14.31
N GLY A 97 -8.41 3.77 -13.17
CA GLY A 97 -7.25 3.49 -12.34
C GLY A 97 -6.53 4.73 -11.80
N ASP A 98 -5.29 4.52 -11.39
CA ASP A 98 -4.38 5.58 -10.97
C ASP A 98 -3.47 6.02 -12.14
N PHE A 99 -2.75 7.14 -11.97
CA PHE A 99 -1.71 7.55 -12.91
C PHE A 99 -0.67 6.44 -13.10
N LYS A 100 -0.18 6.26 -14.32
CA LYS A 100 0.84 5.23 -14.64
C LYS A 100 2.27 5.72 -14.38
N GLN A 101 2.44 7.04 -14.26
CA GLN A 101 3.72 7.70 -14.05
C GLN A 101 4.26 7.45 -12.63
N SER A 102 5.59 7.48 -12.48
CA SER A 102 6.25 7.42 -11.18
C SER A 102 5.87 8.62 -10.30
N THR A 103 6.00 8.47 -8.98
CA THR A 103 5.70 9.55 -8.04
C THR A 103 6.54 10.80 -8.29
N ASP A 104 7.81 10.64 -8.68
CA ASP A 104 8.69 11.78 -8.99
C ASP A 104 8.25 12.55 -10.24
N VAL A 105 7.78 11.84 -11.29
CA VAL A 105 7.24 12.49 -12.49
C VAL A 105 5.95 13.24 -12.14
N LEU A 106 5.08 12.65 -11.33
CA LEU A 106 3.86 13.31 -10.88
C LEU A 106 4.19 14.56 -10.03
N GLN A 107 5.21 14.49 -9.18
CA GLN A 107 5.61 15.65 -8.38
C GLN A 107 6.11 16.80 -9.26
N ARG A 108 6.93 16.52 -10.27
CA ARG A 108 7.34 17.55 -11.25
C ARG A 108 6.16 18.16 -12.00
N ILE A 109 5.15 17.35 -12.32
CA ILE A 109 3.92 17.86 -12.95
C ILE A 109 3.20 18.80 -11.98
N LEU A 110 3.08 18.43 -10.70
CA LEU A 110 2.45 19.25 -9.69
C LEU A 110 3.17 20.59 -9.51
N GLU A 111 4.51 20.57 -9.43
CA GLU A 111 5.34 21.79 -9.34
C GLU A 111 5.01 22.78 -10.47
N VAL A 112 4.93 22.30 -11.73
CA VAL A 112 4.57 23.14 -12.89
C VAL A 112 3.14 23.69 -12.83
N LEU A 113 2.21 22.98 -12.16
CA LEU A 113 0.82 23.43 -12.01
C LEU A 113 0.68 24.51 -10.93
N GLU A 114 1.50 24.45 -9.88
CA GLU A 114 1.49 25.38 -8.74
C GLU A 114 2.32 26.64 -8.98
N GLU A 115 3.28 26.62 -9.91
CA GLU A 115 4.08 27.79 -10.32
C GLU A 115 3.30 28.85 -11.14
N LYS A 116 1.96 28.77 -11.17
CA LYS A 116 1.06 29.70 -11.89
C LYS A 116 0.17 30.49 -10.94
#